data_AF-A0A6B3FK94-F1
#
_entry.id   AF-A0A6B3FK94-F1
#
_cell.length_a   1.000
_cell.length_b   1.000
_cell.length_c   1.000
_cell.angle_alpha   90.00
_cell.angle_beta   90.00
_cell.angle_gamma   90.00
#
_symmetry.space_group_name_H-M   'P 1'
#
loop_
_entity.id
_entity.type
_entity.pdbx_description
1 polymer ?
#
loop_
_entity_poly.entity_id
_entity_poly.type
_entity_poly.pdbx_seq_one_letter_code
_entity_poly.pdbx_strand_id
1 'polypeptide(L)' 'AVREAKRATDDAALRRARDRVQRAKVALGERGDPWWEQSERERDRRWRDGLAWFDGHGER' A
#
# COMPACT_ATOMS: atom_id res chain seq x y z
N ALA A 1 9.96 7.75 -6.96
CA ALA A 1 9.14 6.53 -7.14
C ALA A 1 8.14 6.61 -8.32
N VAL A 2 6.81 6.70 -8.15
CA VAL A 2 5.85 6.52 -9.28
C VAL A 2 6.06 7.53 -10.43
N ARG A 3 6.14 8.83 -10.11
CA ARG A 3 6.35 9.90 -11.12
C ARG A 3 7.69 9.75 -11.84
N GLU A 4 8.70 9.29 -11.12
CA GLU A 4 10.06 9.09 -11.61
C GLU A 4 10.15 7.87 -12.53
N ALA A 5 9.60 6.73 -12.13
CA ALA A 5 9.55 5.53 -12.96
C ALA A 5 8.77 5.77 -14.27
N LYS A 6 7.68 6.56 -14.21
CA LYS A 6 6.97 7.02 -15.41
C LYS A 6 7.85 7.83 -16.35
N ARG A 7 8.69 8.73 -15.82
CA ARG A 7 9.61 9.55 -16.62
C ARG A 7 10.76 8.73 -17.21
N ALA A 8 11.19 7.69 -16.50
CA ALA A 8 12.23 6.77 -16.94
C ALA A 8 11.72 5.67 -17.91
N THR A 9 10.40 5.60 -18.16
CA THR A 9 9.76 4.53 -18.94
C THR A 9 10.14 3.13 -18.44
N ASP A 10 10.37 3.00 -17.14
CA ASP A 10 10.67 1.72 -16.48
C ASP A 10 9.36 1.12 -15.96
N ASP A 11 8.79 0.23 -16.76
CA ASP A 11 7.52 -0.44 -16.43
C ASP A 11 7.61 -1.31 -15.18
N ALA A 12 8.76 -1.92 -14.91
CA ALA A 12 8.96 -2.75 -13.73
C ALA A 12 9.02 -1.89 -12.46
N ALA A 13 9.78 -0.78 -12.49
CA ALA A 13 9.81 0.17 -11.38
C ALA A 13 8.45 0.85 -11.18
N LEU A 14 7.74 1.15 -12.27
CA LEU A 14 6.42 1.75 -12.20
C LEU A 14 5.41 0.79 -11.55
N ARG A 15 5.46 -0.50 -11.90
CA ARG A 15 4.61 -1.51 -11.28
C ARG A 15 4.91 -1.66 -9.79
N ARG A 16 6.18 -1.81 -9.40
CA ARG A 16 6.58 -1.85 -7.97
C ARG A 16 6.08 -0.63 -7.20
N ALA A 17 6.25 0.56 -7.77
CA ALA A 17 5.81 1.79 -7.14
C ALA A 17 4.28 1.88 -7.00
N ARG A 18 3.53 1.39 -7.99
CA ARG A 18 2.06 1.30 -7.92
C ARG A 18 1.57 0.29 -6.91
N ASP A 19 2.19 -0.89 -6.85
CA ASP A 19 1.85 -1.94 -5.89
C ASP A 19 2.06 -1.45 -4.46
N ARG A 20 3.16 -0.73 -4.21
CA ARG A 20 3.44 -0.08 -2.93
C ARG A 20 2.36 0.93 -2.54
N VAL A 21 1.94 1.81 -3.47
CA VAL A 21 0.85 2.77 -3.22
C VAL A 21 -0.47 2.04 -2.97
N GLN A 22 -0.79 1.03 -3.77
CA GLN A 22 -2.01 0.24 -3.60
C GLN A 22 -2.06 -0.39 -2.20
N ARG A 23 -0.94 -0.96 -1.74
CA ARG A 23 -0.85 -1.53 -0.39
C ARG A 23 -1.09 -0.48 0.70
N ALA A 24 -0.48 0.71 0.56
CA ALA A 24 -0.71 1.82 1.49
C ALA A 24 -2.20 2.20 1.57
N LYS A 25 -2.86 2.34 0.42
CA LYS A 25 -4.27 2.74 0.36
C LYS A 25 -5.21 1.73 1.01
N VAL A 26 -4.95 0.44 0.82
CA VAL A 26 -5.71 -0.62 1.52
C VAL A 26 -5.44 -0.59 3.02
N ALA A 27 -4.18 -0.44 3.44
CA ALA A 27 -3.81 -0.33 4.86
C ALA A 27 -4.42 0.89 5.56
N LEU A 28 -4.60 2.01 4.85
CA LEU A 28 -5.27 3.22 5.34
C LEU A 28 -6.80 3.12 5.28
N GLY A 29 -7.35 2.23 4.46
CA GLY A 29 -8.79 2.03 4.32
C GLY A 29 -9.43 2.93 3.28
N GLU A 30 -8.60 3.53 2.41
CA GLU A 30 -9.05 4.29 1.24
C GLU A 30 -9.56 3.38 0.11
N ARG A 31 -9.27 2.08 0.18
CA ARG A 31 -9.64 1.05 -0.80
C ARG A 31 -9.97 -0.28 -0.11
N GLY A 32 -10.84 -1.06 -0.72
CA GLY A 32 -11.38 -2.30 -0.13
C GLY A 32 -12.70 -2.02 0.58
N ASP A 33 -13.02 -2.86 1.56
CA ASP A 33 -14.24 -2.71 2.37
C ASP A 33 -14.24 -1.35 3.07
N PRO A 34 -15.35 -0.60 3.03
CA PRO A 34 -15.43 0.69 3.72
C PRO A 34 -15.14 0.55 5.21
N TRP A 35 -14.39 1.49 5.79
CA TRP A 35 -13.96 1.37 7.18
C TRP A 35 -15.13 1.41 8.19
N TRP A 36 -16.27 2.01 7.83
CA TRP A 36 -17.48 2.03 8.66
C TRP A 36 -18.24 0.69 8.66
N GLU A 37 -17.90 -0.22 7.75
CA GLU A 37 -18.41 -1.59 7.71
C GLU A 37 -17.49 -2.56 8.48
N GLN A 38 -16.32 -2.09 8.93
CA GLN A 38 -15.34 -2.86 9.68
C GLN A 38 -15.44 -2.59 11.19
N SER A 39 -15.35 -3.65 11.97
CA SER A 39 -15.11 -3.56 13.41
C SER A 39 -13.77 -2.88 13.71
N GLU A 40 -13.60 -2.39 14.94
CA GLU A 40 -12.32 -1.86 15.41
C GLU A 40 -11.17 -2.86 15.27
N ARG A 41 -11.44 -4.15 15.52
CA ARG A 41 -10.44 -5.22 15.39
C ARG A 41 -10.01 -5.45 13.94
N GLU A 42 -10.94 -5.38 13.00
CA GLU A 42 -10.63 -5.49 11.57
C GLU A 42 -9.83 -4.28 11.07
N ARG A 43 -10.19 -3.08 11.50
CA ARG A 43 -9.43 -1.86 11.19
C ARG A 43 -8.00 -1.92 11.73
N ASP A 44 -7.83 -2.34 12.98
CA ASP A 44 -6.52 -2.50 13.61
C ASP A 44 -5.65 -3.55 12.91
N ARG A 45 -6.23 -4.73 12.60
CA ARG A 45 -5.54 -5.78 11.85
C ARG A 45 -5.09 -5.28 10.48
N ARG A 46 -6.00 -4.66 9.71
CA ARG A 46 -5.71 -4.14 8.36
C ARG A 46 -4.57 -3.13 8.37
N TRP A 47 -4.55 -2.23 9.36
CA TRP A 47 -3.46 -1.27 9.55
C TRP A 47 -2.13 -1.97 9.86
N ARG A 48 -2.13 -2.90 10.83
CA ARG A 48 -0.92 -3.65 11.24
C ARG A 48 -0.35 -4.51 10.12
N ASP A 49 -1.19 -5.19 9.35
CA ASP A 49 -0.79 -5.99 8.19
C ASP A 49 -0.22 -5.13 7.07
N GLY A 50 -0.66 -3.87 6.98
CA GLY A 50 -0.06 -2.86 6.12
C GLY A 50 1.35 -2.52 6.57
N LEU A 51 1.52 -2.12 7.84
CA LEU A 51 2.82 -1.76 8.41
C LEU A 51 3.83 -2.92 8.31
N ALA A 52 3.44 -4.13 8.71
CA ALA A 52 4.31 -5.31 8.64
C ALA A 52 4.79 -5.59 7.20
N TRP A 53 3.93 -5.34 6.20
CA TRP A 53 4.35 -5.43 4.81
C TRP A 53 5.42 -4.37 4.49
N PHE A 54 5.23 -3.11 4.90
CA PHE A 54 6.22 -2.04 4.66
C PHE A 54 7.54 -2.26 5.38
N ASP A 55 7.51 -2.80 6.60
CA ASP A 55 8.72 -3.15 7.36
C ASP A 55 9.52 -4.25 6.64
N GLY A 56 8.84 -5.23 6.04
CA GLY A 56 9.47 -6.28 5.23
C GLY A 56 9.85 -5.86 3.80
N HIS A 57 9.35 -4.72 3.32
CA HIS A 57 9.56 -4.22 1.94
C HIS A 57 10.25 -2.85 1.91
N GLY A 58 10.83 -2.42 3.03
CA GLY A 58 11.62 -1.19 3.12
C GLY A 58 12.90 -1.32 2.29
N GLU A 59 13.09 -0.41 1.34
CA GLU A 59 14.36 -0.24 0.63
C GLU A 59 15.43 0.16 1.68
N ARG A 60 16.51 -0.62 1.78
CA ARG A 60 17.76 -0.13 2.40
C ARG A 60 18.39 0.93 1.52
#